data_AF-D1YG90-F1
#
_entry.id   AF-D1YG90-F1
#
_cell.length_a   1.000
_cell.length_b   1.000
_cell.length_c   1.000
_cell.angle_alpha   90.00
_cell.angle_beta   90.00
_cell.angle_gamma   90.00
#
_symmetry.space_group_name_H-M   'P 1'
#
loop_
_entity.id
_entity.type
_entity.pdbx_description
1 polymer ?
#
loop_
_entity_poly.entity_id
_entity_poly.type
_entity_poly.pdbx_seq_one_letter_code
_entity_poly.pdbx_strand_id
1 'polypeptide(L)'
;MSWLDNLPMEPVNKLLNPIADSLGQGIGGIFYWIFQKPIQFKVIKEAEVQDLANKTAERLQKIPEKNRDTSNRGLLMKTIEEAQYSISEDDLRTMFANLIASSADNRKII
;
A
#
# COMPACT_ATOMS: atom_id res chain seq x y z
N MET A 1 2.51 -18.18 -10.01
CA MET A 1 2.02 -16.78 -9.98
C MET A 1 2.98 -15.96 -10.82
N SER A 2 2.61 -15.53 -12.03
CA SER A 2 3.54 -14.92 -12.99
C SER A 2 3.59 -13.38 -13.00
N TRP A 3 2.89 -12.71 -12.07
CA TRP A 3 2.84 -11.24 -12.01
C TRP A 3 3.70 -10.65 -10.89
N LEU A 4 3.95 -11.41 -9.80
CA LEU A 4 4.88 -11.02 -8.73
C LEU A 4 6.28 -10.79 -9.29
N ASP A 5 6.66 -11.52 -10.34
CA ASP A 5 7.95 -11.40 -11.02
C ASP A 5 8.14 -10.05 -11.74
N ASN A 6 7.05 -9.31 -11.98
CA ASN A 6 7.07 -8.00 -12.65
C ASN A 6 6.97 -6.82 -11.68
N LEU A 7 7.01 -7.07 -10.37
CA LEU A 7 6.96 -6.01 -9.37
C LEU A 7 8.25 -5.19 -9.40
N PRO A 8 8.17 -3.85 -9.23
CA PRO A 8 9.35 -3.05 -8.97
C PRO A 8 9.89 -3.42 -7.59
N MET A 9 10.83 -4.37 -7.57
CA MET A 9 11.28 -5.03 -6.34
C MET A 9 11.91 -4.05 -5.35
N GLU A 10 12.49 -2.94 -5.79
CA GLU A 10 13.07 -1.95 -4.89
C GLU A 10 11.99 -1.17 -4.11
N PRO A 11 10.95 -0.58 -4.72
CA PRO A 11 9.78 -0.05 -4.00
C PRO A 11 9.10 -1.06 -3.09
N VAL A 12 8.90 -2.30 -3.56
CA VAL A 12 8.35 -3.41 -2.76
C VAL A 12 9.22 -3.68 -1.54
N ASN A 13 10.53 -3.83 -1.72
CA ASN A 13 11.44 -4.05 -0.60
C ASN A 13 11.52 -2.85 0.35
N LYS A 14 11.43 -1.62 -0.15
CA LYS A 14 11.38 -0.40 0.69
C LYS A 14 10.11 -0.29 1.50
N LEU A 15 8.96 -0.65 0.91
CA LEU A 15 7.70 -0.70 1.63
C LEU A 15 7.71 -1.80 2.69
N LEU A 16 8.21 -2.97 2.33
CA LEU A 16 8.23 -4.13 3.20
C LEU A 16 9.33 -4.05 4.25
N ASN A 17 10.43 -3.35 4.01
CA ASN A 17 11.51 -3.18 4.98
C ASN A 17 11.67 -1.68 5.34
N PRO A 18 10.72 -1.13 6.12
CA PRO A 18 10.67 0.29 6.45
C PRO A 18 11.68 0.62 7.55
N ILE A 19 12.96 0.77 7.22
CA ILE A 19 13.93 1.49 8.05
C ILE A 19 13.67 2.98 7.82
N ALA A 20 12.67 3.51 8.54
CA ALA A 20 12.24 4.90 8.75
C ALA A 20 12.21 5.89 7.55
N ASP A 21 13.26 5.99 6.74
CA ASP A 21 13.40 6.92 5.62
C ASP A 21 12.82 6.36 4.30
N SER A 22 12.61 5.04 4.22
CA SER A 22 12.19 4.35 2.99
C SER A 22 10.67 4.27 2.77
N LEU A 23 9.84 4.57 3.78
CA LEU A 23 8.37 4.41 3.71
C LEU A 23 7.73 5.28 2.63
N GLY A 24 8.08 6.57 2.57
CA GLY A 24 7.52 7.49 1.57
C GLY A 24 7.86 7.09 0.14
N GLN A 25 9.10 6.63 -0.09
CA GLN A 25 9.56 6.17 -1.41
C GLN A 25 8.93 4.82 -1.78
N GLY A 26 8.80 3.89 -0.83
CA GLY A 26 8.20 2.57 -1.06
C GLY A 26 6.71 2.65 -1.38
N ILE A 27 5.92 3.38 -0.58
CA ILE A 27 4.48 3.58 -0.80
C ILE A 27 4.25 4.27 -2.14
N GLY A 28 4.92 5.40 -2.39
CA GLY A 28 4.75 6.16 -3.63
C GLY A 28 5.08 5.34 -4.88
N GLY A 29 6.18 4.57 -4.84
CA GLY A 29 6.58 3.71 -5.96
C GLY A 29 5.59 2.59 -6.26
N ILE A 30 5.07 1.91 -5.24
CA ILE A 30 4.09 0.82 -5.43
C ILE A 30 2.75 1.36 -5.91
N PHE A 31 2.28 2.46 -5.32
CA PHE A 31 1.02 3.07 -5.72
C PHE A 31 1.11 3.57 -7.16
N TYR A 32 2.18 4.26 -7.53
CA TYR A 32 2.40 4.63 -8.92
C TYR A 32 2.36 3.41 -9.84
N TRP A 33 3.07 2.32 -9.49
CA TRP A 33 3.12 1.13 -10.33
C TRP A 33 1.76 0.46 -10.53
N ILE A 34 0.96 0.31 -9.47
CA ILE A 34 -0.36 -0.32 -9.52
C ILE A 34 -1.37 0.60 -10.22
N PHE A 35 -1.44 1.86 -9.82
CA PHE A 35 -2.51 2.77 -10.23
C PHE A 35 -2.22 3.53 -11.53
N GLN A 36 -1.00 3.48 -12.10
CA GLN A 36 -0.67 4.20 -13.35
C GLN A 36 -1.65 3.90 -14.49
N LYS A 37 -2.06 2.64 -14.68
CA LYS A 37 -2.97 2.24 -15.77
C LYS A 37 -4.40 2.70 -15.49
N PRO A 38 -5.00 2.42 -14.32
CA PRO A 38 -6.29 3.00 -13.94
C PRO A 38 -6.36 4.53 -14.08
N ILE A 39 -5.31 5.25 -13.68
CA ILE A 39 -5.21 6.72 -13.83
C ILE A 39 -5.16 7.10 -15.31
N GLN A 40 -4.28 6.48 -16.12
CA GLN A 40 -4.15 6.75 -17.56
C GLN A 40 -5.47 6.55 -18.30
N PHE A 41 -6.25 5.53 -17.93
CA PHE A 41 -7.57 5.26 -18.51
C PHE A 41 -8.71 6.06 -17.87
N LYS A 42 -8.41 6.98 -16.94
CA LYS A 42 -9.40 7.82 -16.23
C LYS A 42 -10.47 7.03 -15.47
N VAL A 43 -10.15 5.80 -15.05
CA VAL A 43 -11.02 4.97 -14.20
C VAL A 43 -10.99 5.48 -12.76
N ILE A 44 -9.83 6.00 -12.33
CA ILE A 44 -9.58 6.50 -10.98
C ILE A 44 -8.92 7.88 -11.09
N LYS A 45 -9.21 8.77 -10.14
CA LYS A 45 -8.56 10.08 -10.05
C LYS A 45 -7.26 9.98 -9.27
N GLU A 46 -6.24 10.71 -9.72
CA GLU A 46 -4.96 10.82 -9.02
C GLU A 46 -5.12 11.26 -7.55
N ALA A 47 -6.07 12.16 -7.28
CA ALA A 47 -6.39 12.60 -5.92
C ALA A 47 -6.88 11.46 -5.01
N GLU A 48 -7.62 10.49 -5.53
CA GLU A 48 -8.13 9.34 -4.77
C GLU A 48 -6.98 8.38 -4.42
N VAL A 49 -6.05 8.18 -5.35
CA VAL A 49 -4.82 7.40 -5.12
C VAL A 49 -3.93 8.09 -4.09
N GLN A 50 -3.77 9.41 -4.20
CA GLN A 50 -2.97 10.19 -3.25
C GLN A 50 -3.57 10.16 -1.84
N ASP A 51 -4.89 10.25 -1.71
CA ASP A 51 -5.58 10.13 -0.42
C ASP A 51 -5.35 8.76 0.22
N LEU A 52 -5.51 7.66 -0.54
CA LEU A 52 -5.21 6.32 -0.05
C LEU A 52 -3.73 6.19 0.37
N ALA A 53 -2.79 6.73 -0.40
CA ALA A 53 -1.36 6.70 -0.10
C ALA A 53 -1.06 7.42 1.22
N ASN A 54 -1.62 8.62 1.41
CA ASN A 54 -1.45 9.41 2.62
C ASN A 54 -2.03 8.71 3.85
N LYS A 55 -3.28 8.22 3.74
CA LYS A 55 -3.96 7.46 4.79
C LYS A 55 -3.17 6.21 5.20
N THR A 56 -2.57 5.53 4.22
CA THR A 56 -1.74 4.34 4.43
C THR A 56 -0.43 4.71 5.14
N ALA A 57 0.26 5.75 4.66
CA ALA A 57 1.51 6.23 5.26
C ALA A 57 1.32 6.64 6.73
N GLU A 58 0.27 7.41 7.03
CA GLU A 58 -0.06 7.83 8.40
C GLU A 58 -0.22 6.64 9.36
N ARG A 59 -0.87 5.55 8.89
CA ARG A 59 -1.10 4.36 9.71
C ARG A 59 0.17 3.53 9.88
N LEU A 60 0.94 3.35 8.82
CA LEU A 60 2.22 2.64 8.88
C LEU A 60 3.21 3.33 9.83
N GLN A 61 3.22 4.67 9.86
CA GLN A 61 4.05 5.44 10.81
C GLN A 61 3.68 5.20 12.28
N LYS A 62 2.42 4.85 12.56
CA LYS A 62 1.94 4.53 13.93
C LYS A 62 2.33 3.13 14.39
N ILE A 63 2.91 2.28 13.53
CA ILE A 63 3.38 0.94 13.90
C ILE A 63 4.77 1.07 14.55
N PRO A 64 4.91 0.69 15.84
CA PRO A 64 6.21 0.66 16.51
C PRO A 64 7.17 -0.28 15.77
N GLU A 65 8.45 0.08 15.67
CA GLU A 65 9.45 -0.65 14.90
C GLU A 65 9.49 -2.16 15.22
N LYS A 66 9.43 -2.52 16.51
CA LYS A 66 9.38 -3.91 16.99
C LYS A 66 8.16 -4.73 16.52
N ASN A 67 7.12 -4.04 16.05
CA ASN A 67 5.87 -4.66 15.59
C ASN A 67 5.73 -4.65 14.07
N ARG A 68 6.68 -4.04 13.34
CA ARG A 68 6.66 -4.03 11.88
C ARG A 68 6.96 -5.44 11.37
N ASP A 69 6.10 -5.97 10.53
CA ASP A 69 6.20 -7.34 10.02
C ASP A 69 5.99 -7.40 8.51
N THR A 70 6.86 -8.18 7.87
CA THR A 70 6.98 -8.29 6.42
C THR A 70 6.52 -9.67 5.93
N SER A 71 6.19 -10.56 6.88
CA SER A 71 5.75 -11.93 6.61
C SER A 71 4.51 -11.97 5.70
N ASN A 72 3.61 -10.98 5.82
CA ASN A 72 2.37 -10.90 5.05
C ASN A 72 2.47 -10.01 3.80
N ARG A 73 3.68 -9.82 3.25
CA ARG A 73 3.89 -8.98 2.04
C ARG A 73 2.99 -9.31 0.85
N GLY A 74 2.65 -10.59 0.66
CA GLY A 74 1.74 -11.00 -0.41
C GLY A 74 0.32 -10.48 -0.20
N LEU A 75 -0.15 -10.49 1.05
CA LEU A 75 -1.45 -9.92 1.43
C LEU A 75 -1.45 -8.39 1.29
N LEU A 76 -0.36 -7.74 1.69
CA LEU A 76 -0.16 -6.32 1.50
C LEU A 76 -0.34 -5.94 0.03
N MET A 77 0.38 -6.62 -0.87
CA MET A 77 0.34 -6.32 -2.30
C MET A 77 -1.04 -6.58 -2.88
N LYS A 78 -1.64 -7.73 -2.56
CA LYS A 78 -2.99 -8.06 -3.01
C LYS A 78 -4.02 -7.02 -2.56
N THR A 79 -3.86 -6.49 -1.35
CA THR A 79 -4.76 -5.47 -0.81
C THR A 79 -4.66 -4.16 -1.59
N ILE A 80 -3.44 -3.72 -1.95
CA ILE A 80 -3.27 -2.49 -2.76
C ILE A 80 -3.84 -2.70 -4.16
N GLU A 81 -3.67 -3.88 -4.76
CA GLU A 81 -4.25 -4.20 -6.06
C GLU A 81 -5.78 -4.16 -6.04
N GLU A 82 -6.43 -4.79 -5.05
CA GLU A 82 -7.88 -4.82 -4.95
C GLU A 82 -8.49 -3.42 -4.73
N ALA A 83 -7.73 -2.53 -4.09
CA ALA A 83 -8.18 -1.16 -3.84
C ALA A 83 -8.52 -0.41 -5.14
N GLN A 84 -7.89 -0.73 -6.28
CA GLN A 84 -8.15 -0.07 -7.56
C GLN A 84 -9.61 -0.12 -8.03
N TYR A 85 -10.40 -1.06 -7.54
CA TYR A 85 -11.79 -1.20 -7.96
C TYR A 85 -12.79 -0.42 -7.10
N SER A 86 -12.33 0.26 -6.05
CA SER A 86 -13.23 0.76 -5.00
C SER A 86 -12.79 2.08 -4.34
N ILE A 87 -11.61 2.60 -4.68
CA ILE A 87 -11.07 3.81 -4.04
C ILE A 87 -11.74 5.12 -4.47
N SER A 88 -12.77 5.09 -5.31
CA SER A 88 -13.63 6.27 -5.53
C SER A 88 -14.34 6.70 -4.23
N GLU A 89 -14.67 5.73 -3.38
CA GLU A 89 -15.34 5.95 -2.10
C GLU A 89 -14.33 6.23 -0.98
N ASP A 90 -14.54 7.30 -0.20
CA ASP A 90 -13.63 7.69 0.87
C ASP A 90 -13.52 6.65 1.99
N ASP A 91 -14.67 6.09 2.38
CA ASP A 91 -14.74 5.04 3.40
C ASP A 91 -13.93 3.81 2.98
N LEU A 92 -14.00 3.44 1.70
CA LEU A 92 -13.23 2.31 1.18
C LEU A 92 -11.74 2.63 1.17
N ARG A 93 -11.33 3.86 0.80
CA ARG A 93 -9.91 4.28 0.97
C ARG A 93 -9.44 4.13 2.41
N THR A 94 -10.28 4.52 3.38
CA THR A 94 -9.99 4.37 4.81
C THR A 94 -9.85 2.90 5.22
N MET A 95 -10.74 2.02 4.73
CA MET A 95 -10.70 0.58 4.99
C MET A 95 -9.44 -0.07 4.39
N PHE A 96 -9.11 0.22 3.13
CA PHE A 96 -7.90 -0.32 2.50
C PHE A 96 -6.64 0.17 3.21
N ALA A 97 -6.56 1.44 3.59
CA ALA A 97 -5.43 1.95 4.36
C ALA A 97 -5.24 1.22 5.70
N ASN A 98 -6.34 0.89 6.41
CA ASN A 98 -6.30 0.06 7.62
C ASN A 98 -5.78 -1.35 7.32
N LEU A 99 -6.29 -1.99 6.28
CA LEU A 99 -5.92 -3.36 5.92
C LEU A 99 -4.45 -3.46 5.47
N ILE A 100 -3.98 -2.50 4.68
CA ILE A 100 -2.57 -2.40 4.28
C ILE A 100 -1.68 -2.25 5.51
N ALA A 101 -2.02 -1.34 6.43
CA ALA A 101 -1.23 -1.15 7.65
C ALA A 101 -1.27 -2.39 8.56
N SER A 102 -2.42 -3.02 8.74
CA SER A 102 -2.58 -4.25 9.53
C SER A 102 -1.74 -5.40 8.97
N SER A 103 -1.62 -5.51 7.63
CA SER A 103 -0.76 -6.50 7.00
C SER A 103 0.74 -6.31 7.31
N ALA A 104 1.14 -5.09 7.70
CA ALA A 104 2.51 -4.74 8.09
C ALA A 104 2.72 -4.70 9.62
N ASP A 105 1.74 -5.10 10.43
CA ASP A 105 1.77 -5.06 11.90
C ASP A 105 1.57 -6.46 12.50
N ASN A 106 2.54 -6.96 13.26
CA ASN A 106 2.44 -8.28 13.90
C ASN A 106 1.47 -8.32 15.09
N ARG A 107 0.95 -7.18 15.55
CA ARG A 107 -0.05 -7.13 16.64
C ARG A 107 -1.43 -7.60 16.20
N LYS A 108 -1.65 -7.84 14.90
CA LYS A 108 -2.90 -8.27 14.26
C LYS A 108 -4.15 -7.70 14.94
N ILE A 109 -4.55 -6.51 14.53
CA ILE A 109 -5.89 -5.98 14.82
C ILE A 109 -6.73 -6.30 13.58
N ILE A 110 -7.56 -7.34 13.68
CA ILE A 110 -8.64 -7.61 12.73
C ILE A 110 -9.87 -6.83 13.20
#